data_AF-A0A5Q2VH73-F1
#
_entry.id   AF-A0A5Q2VH73-F1
#
_cell.length_a   1.000
_cell.length_b   1.000
_cell.length_c   1.000
_cell.angle_alpha   90.00
_cell.angle_beta   90.00
_cell.angle_gamma   90.00
#
_symmetry.space_group_name_H-M   'P 1'
#
loop_
_entity.id
_entity.type
_entity.pdbx_description
1 polymer ?
#
loop_
_entity_poly.entity_id
_entity_poly.type
_entity_poly.pdbx_seq_one_letter_code
_entity_poly.pdbx_strand_id
1 'polypeptide(L)'
;MTEVLTYEALKADRDALADRVNALAVENANQRDWMNKCSELWDAGCDLDNLFGLMPETPATSAALAAIEARGVEKAIELLLNKFSGTGHIGVPVMALESLAIELREAK
;
A
#
# COMPACT_ATOMS: atom_id res chain seq x y z
N MET A 1 -14.36 -7.72 -22.36
CA MET A 1 -13.20 -8.04 -23.21
C MET A 1 -12.07 -8.28 -22.25
N THR A 2 -11.74 -9.54 -21.97
CA THR A 2 -10.71 -9.89 -20.98
C THR A 2 -9.37 -9.62 -21.62
N GLU A 3 -8.67 -8.59 -21.17
CA GLU A 3 -7.33 -8.28 -21.62
C GLU A 3 -6.42 -9.42 -21.13
N VAL A 4 -5.99 -10.29 -22.04
CA VAL A 4 -4.98 -11.30 -21.73
C VAL A 4 -3.67 -10.52 -21.62
N LEU A 5 -3.31 -10.15 -20.39
CA LEU A 5 -1.99 -9.60 -20.08
C LEU A 5 -0.94 -10.52 -20.70
N THR A 6 0.04 -9.91 -21.38
CA THR A 6 1.16 -10.66 -21.94
C THR A 6 1.87 -11.42 -20.81
N TYR A 7 2.49 -12.56 -21.13
CA TYR A 7 3.23 -13.34 -20.13
C TYR A 7 4.24 -12.49 -19.35
N GLU A 8 4.89 -11.53 -20.02
CA GLU A 8 5.82 -10.59 -19.41
C GLU A 8 5.14 -9.65 -18.40
N ALA A 9 3.93 -9.15 -18.70
CA ALA A 9 3.19 -8.30 -17.77
C ALA A 9 2.76 -9.06 -16.51
N LEU A 10 2.25 -10.30 -16.67
CA LEU A 10 1.89 -11.16 -15.54
C LEU A 10 3.09 -11.51 -14.67
N LYS A 11 4.26 -11.73 -15.29
CA LYS A 11 5.50 -12.00 -14.57
C LYS A 11 5.97 -10.76 -13.79
N ALA A 12 5.92 -9.59 -14.40
CA ALA A 12 6.27 -8.33 -13.73
C ALA A 12 5.37 -8.06 -12.52
N ASP A 13 4.06 -8.25 -12.65
CA ASP A 13 3.11 -8.07 -11.54
C ASP A 13 3.37 -9.06 -10.39
N ARG A 14 3.67 -10.32 -10.72
CA ARG A 14 4.04 -11.34 -9.73
C ARG A 14 5.32 -10.96 -8.99
N ASP A 15 6.34 -10.53 -9.72
CA ASP A 15 7.63 -10.18 -9.15
C ASP A 15 7.50 -8.94 -8.24
N ALA A 16 6.77 -7.91 -8.69
CA ALA A 16 6.45 -6.74 -7.86
C ALA A 16 5.63 -7.11 -6.59
N LEU A 17 4.71 -8.07 -6.70
CA LEU A 17 3.97 -8.57 -5.53
C LEU A 17 4.89 -9.32 -4.56
N ALA A 18 5.79 -10.16 -5.08
CA ALA A 18 6.76 -10.88 -4.26
C ALA A 18 7.68 -9.92 -3.48
N ASP A 19 8.14 -8.85 -4.13
CA ASP A 19 8.96 -7.81 -3.48
C ASP A 19 8.21 -7.13 -2.34
N ARG A 20 6.94 -6.75 -2.55
CA ARG A 20 6.10 -6.15 -1.51
C ARG A 20 5.87 -7.08 -0.33
N VAL A 21 5.61 -8.37 -0.61
CA VAL A 21 5.41 -9.38 0.45
C VAL A 21 6.68 -9.58 1.26
N ASN A 22 7.83 -9.64 0.59
CA ASN A 22 9.13 -9.76 1.27
C ASN A 22 9.42 -8.54 2.15
N ALA A 23 9.15 -7.33 1.66
CA ALA A 23 9.32 -6.10 2.43
C ALA A 23 8.42 -6.09 3.69
N LEU A 24 7.15 -6.45 3.55
CA LEU A 24 6.22 -6.59 4.69
C LEU A 24 6.66 -7.69 5.67
N ALA A 25 7.21 -8.80 5.18
CA ALA A 25 7.71 -9.86 6.04
C ALA A 25 8.90 -9.40 6.90
N VAL A 26 9.83 -8.64 6.30
CA VAL A 26 10.96 -8.03 7.02
C VAL A 26 10.48 -7.01 8.05
N GLU A 27 9.57 -6.12 7.68
CA GLU A 27 8.99 -5.14 8.59
C GLU A 27 8.27 -5.79 9.78
N ASN A 28 7.45 -6.81 9.52
CA ASN A 28 6.78 -7.59 10.57
C ASN A 28 7.77 -8.29 11.51
N ALA A 29 8.89 -8.80 10.97
CA ALA A 29 9.94 -9.38 11.80
C ALA A 29 10.56 -8.32 12.73
N ASN A 30 10.88 -7.14 12.21
CA ASN A 30 11.42 -6.03 13.00
C ASN A 30 10.45 -5.58 14.10
N GLN A 31 9.16 -5.44 13.80
CA GLN A 31 8.13 -5.11 14.77
C GLN A 31 8.01 -6.17 15.87
N ARG A 32 7.99 -7.45 15.48
CA ARG A 32 7.92 -8.57 16.43
C ARG A 32 9.13 -8.58 17.36
N ASP A 33 10.32 -8.36 16.82
CA ASP A 33 11.54 -8.34 17.60
C ASP A 33 11.57 -7.15 18.57
N TRP A 34 11.07 -5.98 18.15
CA TRP A 34 10.86 -4.83 19.05
C TRP A 34 9.85 -5.15 20.16
N MET A 35 8.72 -5.76 19.83
CA MET A 35 7.70 -6.17 20.80
C MET A 35 8.25 -7.17 21.84
N ASN A 36 9.04 -8.15 21.39
CA ASN A 36 9.71 -9.08 22.28
C ASN A 36 10.67 -8.35 23.21
N LYS A 37 11.42 -7.35 22.69
CA LYS A 37 12.33 -6.56 23.50
C LYS A 37 11.61 -5.73 24.57
N CYS A 38 10.48 -5.13 24.21
CA CYS A 38 9.62 -4.42 25.16
C CYS A 38 9.15 -5.35 26.27
N SER A 39 8.74 -6.58 25.92
CA SER A 39 8.30 -7.58 26.90
C SER A 39 9.42 -7.97 27.86
N GLU A 40 10.63 -8.25 27.37
CA GLU A 40 11.79 -8.57 28.21
C GLU A 40 12.11 -7.45 29.21
N LEU A 41 12.05 -6.20 28.76
CA LEU A 41 12.34 -5.03 29.59
C LEU A 41 11.23 -4.81 30.63
N TRP A 42 9.97 -5.00 30.25
CA TRP A 42 8.83 -4.97 31.18
C TRP A 42 9.01 -6.00 32.30
N ASP A 43 9.31 -7.25 31.94
CA ASP A 43 9.49 -8.34 32.91
C ASP A 43 10.71 -8.13 33.83
N ALA A 44 11.73 -7.42 33.34
CA ALA A 44 12.89 -7.00 34.13
C ALA A 44 12.61 -5.79 35.04
N GLY A 45 11.42 -5.20 34.99
CA GLY A 45 11.06 -3.99 35.75
C GLY A 45 11.73 -2.71 35.24
N CYS A 46 12.16 -2.68 33.97
CA CYS A 46 12.74 -1.50 33.34
C CYS A 46 11.63 -0.49 32.96
N ASP A 47 11.98 0.80 33.02
CA ASP A 47 11.14 1.87 32.50
C ASP A 47 11.15 1.88 30.97
N LEU A 48 9.96 1.97 30.36
CA LEU A 48 9.73 1.91 28.92
C LEU A 48 9.39 3.27 28.31
N ASP A 49 9.29 4.33 29.11
CA ASP A 49 8.87 5.66 28.65
C ASP A 49 9.75 6.19 27.51
N ASN A 50 11.05 5.83 27.50
CA ASN A 50 11.99 6.21 26.44
C ASN A 50 12.05 5.23 25.25
N LEU A 51 11.41 4.06 25.34
CA LEU A 51 11.49 3.03 24.30
C LEU A 51 10.50 3.27 23.15
N PHE A 52 9.39 3.96 23.41
CA PHE A 52 8.40 4.32 22.39
C PHE A 52 8.97 5.21 21.28
N GLY A 53 9.97 6.05 21.59
CA GLY A 53 10.69 6.84 20.59
C GLY A 53 11.59 6.02 19.66
N LEU A 54 11.82 4.74 19.98
CA LEU A 54 12.62 3.80 19.19
C LEU A 54 11.75 2.76 18.47
N MET A 55 10.43 2.98 18.41
CA MET A 55 9.52 2.10 17.69
C MET A 55 9.91 2.04 16.21
N PRO A 56 10.06 0.83 15.62
CA PRO A 56 10.38 0.69 14.20
C PRO A 56 9.33 1.37 13.32
N GLU A 57 9.79 2.10 12.30
CA GLU A 57 8.92 2.65 11.28
C GLU A 57 8.25 1.55 10.44
N THR A 58 7.20 1.92 9.71
CA THR A 58 6.37 0.98 8.93
C THR A 58 6.24 1.35 7.45
N PRO A 59 7.35 1.64 6.73
CA PRO A 59 7.29 2.11 5.35
C PRO A 59 6.64 1.11 4.38
N ALA A 60 6.81 -0.20 4.58
CA ALA A 60 6.19 -1.21 3.73
C ALA A 60 4.67 -1.27 3.95
N THR A 61 4.21 -1.12 5.20
CA THR A 61 2.78 -1.01 5.50
C THR A 61 2.18 0.27 4.91
N SER A 62 2.84 1.42 5.08
CA SER A 62 2.39 2.69 4.48
C SER A 62 2.27 2.60 2.95
N ALA A 63 3.30 2.07 2.26
CA ALA A 63 3.25 1.86 0.82
C ALA A 63 2.14 0.87 0.42
N ALA A 64 1.89 -0.17 1.23
CA ALA A 64 0.81 -1.10 0.97
C ALA A 64 -0.57 -0.45 1.08
N LEU A 65 -0.78 0.42 2.07
CA LEU A 65 -2.00 1.21 2.24
C LEU A 65 -2.20 2.18 1.07
N ALA A 66 -1.18 2.94 0.68
CA ALA A 66 -1.26 3.88 -0.42
C ALA A 66 -1.63 3.17 -1.75
N ALA A 67 -1.07 1.98 -1.98
CA ALA A 67 -1.45 1.13 -3.11
C ALA A 67 -2.87 0.53 -3.01
N ILE A 68 -3.42 0.33 -1.81
CA ILE A 68 -4.83 -0.06 -1.62
C ILE A 68 -5.73 1.11 -1.99
N GLU A 69 -5.41 2.32 -1.54
CA GLU A 69 -6.17 3.54 -1.82
C GLU A 69 -6.18 3.85 -3.33
N ALA A 70 -5.02 3.80 -3.99
CA ALA A 70 -4.91 4.00 -5.44
C ALA A 70 -5.80 3.01 -6.23
N ARG A 71 -5.80 1.73 -5.85
CA ARG A 71 -6.70 0.72 -6.45
C ARG A 71 -8.18 1.01 -6.19
N GLY A 72 -8.51 1.63 -5.06
CA GLY A 72 -9.86 2.11 -4.77
C GLY A 72 -10.29 3.22 -5.71
N VAL A 73 -9.40 4.18 -5.97
CA VAL A 73 -9.62 5.28 -6.92
C VAL A 73 -9.77 4.76 -8.36
N GLU A 74 -8.92 3.82 -8.78
CA GLU A 74 -9.01 3.16 -10.10
C GLU A 74 -10.38 2.49 -10.29
N LYS A 75 -10.87 1.76 -9.29
CA LYS A 75 -12.22 1.17 -9.32
C LYS A 75 -13.34 2.22 -9.39
N ALA A 76 -13.16 3.36 -8.73
CA ALA A 76 -14.12 4.46 -8.80
C ALA A 76 -14.16 5.09 -10.20
N ILE A 77 -13.00 5.25 -10.85
CA ILE A 77 -12.90 5.70 -12.25
C ILE A 77 -13.65 4.73 -13.18
N GLU A 78 -13.40 3.43 -13.08
CA GLU A 78 -14.09 2.41 -13.89
C GLU A 78 -15.61 2.48 -13.71
N LEU A 79 -16.08 2.64 -12.47
CA LEU A 79 -17.50 2.77 -12.16
C LEU A 79 -18.11 4.02 -12.83
N LEU A 80 -17.41 5.17 -12.77
CA LEU A 80 -17.86 6.41 -13.37
C LEU A 80 -17.93 6.30 -14.90
N LEU A 81 -16.86 5.78 -15.52
CA LEU A 81 -16.80 5.58 -16.97
C LEU A 81 -17.95 4.68 -17.46
N ASN A 82 -18.26 3.61 -16.73
CA ASN A 82 -19.37 2.72 -17.06
C ASN A 82 -20.73 3.39 -16.86
N LYS A 83 -20.96 4.04 -15.71
CA LYS A 83 -22.26 4.66 -15.38
C LYS A 83 -22.62 5.82 -16.31
N PHE A 84 -21.62 6.55 -16.80
CA PHE A 84 -21.81 7.75 -17.61
C PHE A 84 -21.40 7.55 -19.07
N SER A 85 -21.31 6.29 -19.53
CA SER A 85 -20.98 5.96 -20.91
C SER A 85 -21.91 6.70 -21.89
N GLY A 86 -21.34 7.54 -22.76
CA GLY A 86 -22.08 8.31 -23.77
C GLY A 86 -22.58 9.70 -23.33
N THR A 87 -22.29 10.15 -22.10
CA THR A 87 -22.75 11.46 -21.60
C THR A 87 -21.77 12.61 -21.81
N GLY A 88 -20.50 12.33 -22.17
CA GLY A 88 -19.48 13.35 -22.49
C GLY A 88 -19.05 14.28 -21.34
N HIS A 89 -19.66 14.21 -20.16
CA HIS A 89 -19.52 15.22 -19.09
C HIS A 89 -18.58 14.83 -17.92
N ILE A 90 -17.92 13.67 -17.97
CA ILE A 90 -17.12 13.17 -16.83
C ILE A 90 -15.59 13.22 -17.04
N GLY A 91 -15.11 13.78 -18.14
CA GLY A 91 -13.67 13.79 -18.46
C GLY A 91 -12.80 14.49 -17.42
N VAL A 92 -13.18 15.70 -16.99
CA VAL A 92 -12.41 16.47 -15.98
C VAL A 92 -12.37 15.76 -14.62
N PRO A 93 -13.51 15.29 -14.05
CA PRO A 93 -13.46 14.49 -12.84
C PRO A 93 -12.63 13.21 -12.94
N VAL A 94 -12.68 12.49 -14.07
CA VAL A 94 -11.87 11.27 -14.28
C VAL A 94 -10.38 11.59 -14.29
N MET A 95 -9.94 12.62 -15.02
CA MET A 95 -8.53 13.04 -15.03
C MET A 95 -8.02 13.42 -13.63
N ALA A 96 -8.85 14.09 -12.82
CA ALA A 96 -8.48 14.43 -11.45
C ALA A 96 -8.27 13.18 -10.58
N LEU A 97 -9.13 12.16 -10.75
CA LEU A 97 -8.98 10.88 -10.05
C LEU A 97 -7.78 10.07 -10.56
N GLU A 98 -7.46 10.14 -11.86
CA GLU A 98 -6.26 9.51 -12.42
C GLU A 98 -4.99 10.12 -11.82
N SER A 99 -4.93 11.45 -11.67
CA SER A 99 -3.83 12.13 -10.97
C SER A 99 -3.71 11.67 -9.53
N LEU A 100 -4.84 11.61 -8.81
CA LEU A 100 -4.86 11.15 -7.42
C LEU A 100 -4.35 9.70 -7.27
N ALA A 101 -4.75 8.79 -8.17
CA ALA A 101 -4.27 7.41 -8.15
C ALA A 101 -2.74 7.33 -8.36
N ILE A 102 -2.17 8.18 -9.20
CA ILE A 102 -0.72 8.28 -9.41
C ILE A 102 -0.03 8.81 -8.15
N GLU A 103 -0.52 9.92 -7.59
CA GLU A 103 0.01 10.52 -6.37
C GLU A 103 0.02 9.52 -5.19
N LEU A 104 -1.06 8.74 -5.03
CA LEU A 104 -1.14 7.69 -4.02
C LEU A 104 -0.14 6.54 -4.26
N ARG A 105 0.21 6.23 -5.51
CA ARG A 105 1.24 5.21 -5.81
C ARG A 105 2.66 5.71 -5.57
N GLU A 106 2.87 7.01 -5.71
CA GLU A 106 4.17 7.66 -5.51
C GLU A 106 4.42 8.12 -4.07
N ALA A 107 3.37 8.16 -3.25
CA ALA A 107 3.45 8.47 -1.84
C ALA A 107 4.40 7.49 -1.12
N LYS A 108 5.44 8.04 -0.51
CA LYS A 108 6.43 7.32 0.31
C LYS A 108 6.10 7.43 1.78
#